data_AF-A0A2T2R773-F1
#
_entry.id   AF-A0A2T2R773-F1
#
_cell.length_a   1.000
_cell.length_b   1.000
_cell.length_c   1.000
_cell.angle_alpha   90.00
_cell.angle_beta   90.00
_cell.angle_gamma   90.00
#
_symmetry.space_group_name_H-M   'P 1'
#
loop_
_entity.id
_entity.type
_entity.pdbx_description
1 polymer ?
#
loop_
_entity_poly.entity_id
_entity_poly.type
_entity_poly.pdbx_seq_one_letter_code
_entity_poly.pdbx_strand_id
1 'polypeptide(L)'
;MLHIHRGERTDALVAALAEVMATPPDDPLAGEVVAVPTRGVERWLTQRLATRLGASATGDGVCANVDFPFPGRLVGGVVAAACGVDPEDDPWRPERAVWPLLELVEGCRDEPWMAALATHLASPAAAG
;
A
#
# COMPACT_ATOMS: atom_id res chain seq x y z
N MET A 1 -1.57 -3.46 -21.05
CA MET A 1 -1.34 -2.08 -21.53
C MET A 1 -1.25 -1.16 -20.33
N LEU A 2 -0.34 -0.19 -20.31
CA LEU A 2 -0.22 0.79 -19.22
C LEU A 2 -0.65 2.17 -19.72
N HIS A 3 -1.65 2.77 -19.06
CA HIS A 3 -2.14 4.10 -19.37
C HIS A 3 -1.60 5.11 -18.36
N ILE A 4 -1.13 6.26 -18.85
CA ILE A 4 -0.64 7.37 -18.02
C ILE A 4 -1.48 8.60 -18.32
N HIS A 5 -2.24 9.07 -17.33
CA HIS A 5 -3.01 10.31 -17.40
C HIS A 5 -2.21 11.43 -16.72
N ARG A 6 -2.02 12.55 -17.40
CA ARG A 6 -1.34 13.74 -16.87
C ARG A 6 -2.33 14.91 -16.83
N GLY A 7 -2.30 15.67 -15.75
CA GLY A 7 -3.12 16.86 -15.58
C GLY A 7 -2.51 17.79 -14.55
N GLU A 8 -2.68 19.10 -14.77
CA GLU A 8 -2.16 20.14 -13.88
C GLU A 8 -2.99 20.28 -12.59
N ARG A 9 -4.19 19.72 -12.58
CA ARG A 9 -5.13 19.76 -11.47
C ARG A 9 -5.59 18.37 -11.08
N THR A 10 -5.45 18.02 -9.80
CA THR A 10 -5.90 16.73 -9.28
C THR A 10 -7.40 16.53 -9.47
N ASP A 11 -8.24 17.57 -9.35
CA ASP A 11 -9.69 17.44 -9.58
C ASP A 11 -10.06 16.94 -10.99
N ALA A 12 -9.27 17.35 -12.00
CA ALA A 12 -9.48 16.93 -13.38
C ALA A 12 -9.06 15.46 -13.56
N LEU A 13 -7.96 15.04 -12.92
CA LEU A 13 -7.55 13.64 -12.90
C LEU A 13 -8.58 12.74 -12.19
N VAL A 14 -9.22 13.22 -11.12
CA VAL A 14 -10.30 12.46 -10.47
C VAL A 14 -11.56 12.38 -11.33
N ALA A 15 -11.84 13.39 -12.16
CA ALA A 15 -12.94 13.30 -13.11
C ALA A 15 -12.64 12.21 -14.16
N ALA A 16 -11.44 12.22 -14.74
CA ALA A 16 -11.01 11.17 -15.66
C ALA A 16 -10.98 9.77 -15.02
N LEU A 17 -10.58 9.66 -13.75
CA LEU A 17 -10.63 8.40 -13.01
C LEU A 17 -12.07 7.89 -12.87
N ALA A 18 -13.02 8.77 -12.56
CA ALA A 18 -14.43 8.38 -12.45
C ALA A 18 -14.98 7.81 -13.77
N GLU A 19 -14.55 8.36 -14.92
CA GLU A 19 -14.91 7.82 -16.23
C GLU A 19 -14.32 6.42 -16.48
N VAL A 20 -13.09 6.17 -16.01
CA VAL A 20 -12.48 4.83 -16.09
C VAL A 20 -13.26 3.83 -15.24
N MET A 21 -13.65 4.23 -14.03
CA MET A 21 -14.42 3.40 -13.08
C MET A 21 -15.91 3.30 -13.43
N ALA A 22 -16.40 4.07 -14.42
CA ALA A 22 -17.80 4.01 -14.83
C ALA A 22 -18.15 2.68 -15.53
N THR A 23 -17.14 1.94 -16.00
CA THR A 23 -17.32 0.58 -16.51
C THR A 23 -17.11 -0.40 -15.35
N PRO A 24 -18.17 -1.09 -14.88
CA PRO A 24 -18.05 -1.99 -13.75
C PRO A 24 -17.19 -3.23 -14.08
N PRO A 25 -16.57 -3.86 -13.08
CA PRO A 25 -15.89 -5.14 -13.25
C PRO A 25 -16.88 -6.26 -13.62
N ASP A 26 -16.36 -7.32 -14.25
CA ASP A 26 -17.16 -8.49 -14.65
C ASP A 26 -17.79 -9.21 -13.44
N ASP A 27 -17.06 -9.27 -12.31
CA ASP A 27 -17.57 -9.76 -11.04
C ASP A 27 -18.15 -8.60 -10.23
N PRO A 28 -19.48 -8.58 -9.97
CA PRO A 28 -20.12 -7.49 -9.24
C PRO A 28 -19.69 -7.37 -7.77
N LEU A 29 -19.03 -8.39 -7.21
CA LEU A 29 -18.51 -8.36 -5.83
C LEU A 29 -17.02 -8.04 -5.78
N ALA A 30 -16.32 -8.02 -6.91
CA ALA A 30 -14.91 -7.65 -6.95
C ALA A 30 -14.75 -6.18 -6.58
N GLY A 31 -13.87 -5.91 -5.60
CA GLY A 31 -13.51 -4.55 -5.22
C GLY A 31 -12.64 -3.89 -6.29
N GLU A 32 -12.87 -2.61 -6.52
CA GLU A 32 -11.95 -1.80 -7.33
C GLU A 32 -10.76 -1.37 -6.48
N VAL A 33 -9.58 -1.25 -7.09
CA VAL A 33 -8.34 -0.91 -6.36
C VAL A 33 -7.77 0.40 -6.86
N VAL A 34 -7.64 1.38 -5.97
CA VAL A 34 -7.04 2.69 -6.27
C VAL A 34 -5.95 3.01 -5.25
N ALA A 35 -4.68 2.82 -5.61
CA ALA A 35 -3.59 3.11 -4.70
C ALA A 35 -3.45 4.62 -4.43
N VAL A 36 -3.32 5.00 -3.15
CA VAL A 36 -3.20 6.40 -2.71
C VAL A 36 -2.04 6.56 -1.73
N PRO A 37 -1.31 7.69 -1.75
CA PRO A 37 -0.09 7.83 -0.95
C PRO A 37 -0.36 8.11 0.53
N THR A 38 -1.54 8.63 0.87
CA THR A 38 -1.90 9.00 2.24
C THR A 38 -3.40 8.79 2.49
N ARG A 39 -3.78 8.61 3.77
CA ARG A 39 -5.19 8.59 4.19
C ARG A 39 -5.94 9.89 3.91
N GLY A 40 -5.21 11.01 3.84
CA GLY A 40 -5.80 12.30 3.46
C GLY A 40 -6.29 12.29 2.01
N VAL A 41 -5.48 11.74 1.10
CA VAL A 41 -5.85 11.58 -0.31
C VAL A 41 -6.96 10.55 -0.47
N GLU A 42 -6.92 9.43 0.24
CA GLU A 42 -8.00 8.44 0.31
C GLU A 42 -9.35 9.08 0.62
N ARG A 43 -9.44 9.79 1.75
CA ARG A 43 -10.68 10.41 2.21
C ARG A 43 -11.20 11.44 1.21
N TRP A 44 -10.31 12.28 0.72
CA TRP A 44 -10.65 13.29 -0.28
C TRP A 44 -11.16 12.64 -1.58
N LEU A 45 -10.48 11.59 -2.04
CA LEU A 45 -10.84 10.87 -3.26
C LEU A 45 -12.19 10.16 -3.12
N THR A 46 -12.41 9.48 -1.99
CA THR A 46 -13.69 8.84 -1.65
C THR A 46 -14.85 9.84 -1.73
N GLN A 47 -14.69 11.02 -1.13
CA GLN A 47 -15.70 12.08 -1.19
C GLN A 47 -15.96 12.57 -2.62
N ARG A 48 -14.89 12.78 -3.40
CA ARG A 48 -15.00 13.25 -4.79
C ARG A 48 -15.65 12.22 -5.71
N LEU A 49 -15.29 10.95 -5.55
CA LEU A 49 -15.86 9.84 -6.33
C LEU A 49 -17.33 9.59 -5.97
N ALA A 50 -17.70 9.69 -4.69
CA ALA A 50 -19.08 9.51 -4.25
C ALA A 50 -20.05 10.50 -4.94
N THR A 51 -19.61 11.73 -5.23
CA THR A 51 -20.46 12.70 -5.96
C THR A 51 -20.59 12.43 -7.46
N ARG A 52 -19.93 11.39 -7.99
CA ARG A 52 -19.83 11.13 -9.44
C ARG A 52 -20.24 9.71 -9.82
N LEU A 53 -19.75 8.70 -9.10
CA LEU A 53 -20.02 7.30 -9.41
C LEU A 53 -21.48 6.97 -9.14
N GLY A 54 -22.20 6.55 -10.19
CA GLY A 54 -23.63 6.23 -10.12
C GLY A 54 -24.55 7.43 -9.83
N ALA A 55 -24.02 8.66 -9.84
CA ALA A 55 -24.78 9.85 -9.50
C ALA A 55 -25.73 10.26 -10.64
N SER A 56 -26.96 10.63 -10.28
CA SER A 56 -27.88 11.35 -11.18
C SER A 56 -27.60 12.87 -11.14
N ALA A 57 -28.46 13.67 -11.78
CA ALA A 57 -28.35 15.13 -11.77
C ALA A 57 -28.40 15.76 -10.36
N THR A 58 -28.82 15.00 -9.34
CA THR A 58 -28.89 15.47 -7.95
C THR A 58 -27.65 15.14 -7.11
N GLY A 59 -26.65 14.45 -7.66
CA GLY A 59 -25.40 14.13 -6.94
C GLY A 59 -25.53 13.04 -5.88
N ASP A 60 -26.46 12.11 -6.08
CA ASP A 60 -26.84 11.00 -5.18
C ASP A 60 -25.99 9.73 -5.38
N GLY A 61 -24.77 9.87 -5.87
CA GLY A 61 -23.85 8.76 -6.11
C GLY A 61 -23.22 8.20 -4.82
N VAL A 62 -22.42 7.15 -5.00
CA VAL A 62 -21.70 6.49 -3.91
C VAL A 62 -20.34 5.96 -4.36
N CYS A 63 -19.32 6.13 -3.52
CA CYS A 63 -18.05 5.42 -3.66
C CYS A 63 -18.10 4.23 -2.71
N ALA A 64 -18.27 3.02 -3.24
CA ALA A 64 -18.42 1.79 -2.47
C ALA A 64 -17.55 0.69 -3.06
N ASN A 65 -17.13 -0.26 -2.20
CA ASN A 65 -16.31 -1.41 -2.58
C ASN A 65 -15.00 -1.02 -3.32
N VAL A 66 -14.36 0.07 -2.87
CA VAL A 66 -13.06 0.52 -3.39
C VAL A 66 -12.00 0.36 -2.30
N ASP A 67 -10.96 -0.41 -2.60
CA ASP A 67 -9.78 -0.54 -1.76
C ASP A 67 -8.76 0.55 -2.08
N PHE A 68 -8.25 1.21 -1.05
CA PHE A 68 -7.27 2.29 -1.16
C PHE A 68 -5.91 1.93 -0.53
N PRO A 69 -5.18 0.93 -1.04
CA PRO A 69 -3.89 0.55 -0.49
C PRO A 69 -2.84 1.65 -0.70
N PHE A 70 -1.87 1.74 0.20
CA PHE A 70 -0.63 2.46 -0.11
C PHE A 70 0.11 1.77 -1.27
N PRO A 71 0.83 2.51 -2.14
CA PRO A 71 1.52 1.94 -3.29
C PRO A 71 2.42 0.76 -2.93
N GLY A 72 3.19 0.85 -1.84
CA GLY A 72 4.05 -0.23 -1.38
C GLY A 72 3.27 -1.50 -1.01
N ARG A 73 2.10 -1.36 -0.37
CA ARG A 73 1.23 -2.50 -0.04
C ARG A 73 0.66 -3.16 -1.29
N LEU A 74 0.22 -2.36 -2.27
CA LEU A 74 -0.28 -2.88 -3.55
C LEU A 74 0.81 -3.67 -4.28
N VAL A 75 2.00 -3.07 -4.45
CA VAL A 75 3.12 -3.73 -5.12
C VAL A 75 3.52 -5.02 -4.39
N GLY A 76 3.64 -4.97 -3.07
CA GLY A 76 3.95 -6.17 -2.26
C GLY A 76 2.92 -7.28 -2.45
N GLY A 77 1.63 -6.96 -2.43
CA GLY A 77 0.56 -7.95 -2.66
C GLY A 77 0.61 -8.56 -4.07
N VAL A 78 0.86 -7.75 -5.10
CA VAL A 78 1.00 -8.25 -6.49
C VAL A 78 2.21 -9.16 -6.63
N VAL A 79 3.36 -8.79 -6.04
CA VAL A 79 4.58 -9.60 -6.07
C VAL A 79 4.37 -10.92 -5.33
N ALA A 80 3.80 -10.88 -4.12
CA ALA A 80 3.50 -12.08 -3.34
C ALA A 80 2.59 -13.05 -4.12
N ALA A 81 1.50 -12.54 -4.70
CA ALA A 81 0.60 -13.34 -5.52
C ALA A 81 1.30 -13.92 -6.77
N ALA A 82 2.10 -13.13 -7.48
CA ALA A 82 2.83 -13.58 -8.66
C ALA A 82 3.91 -14.64 -8.34
N CYS A 83 4.49 -14.57 -7.15
CA CYS A 83 5.49 -15.53 -6.68
C CYS A 83 4.87 -16.75 -5.96
N GLY A 84 3.55 -16.78 -5.75
CA GLY A 84 2.89 -17.84 -4.99
C GLY A 84 3.26 -17.86 -3.51
N VAL A 85 3.65 -16.72 -2.95
CA VAL A 85 3.96 -16.55 -1.53
C VAL A 85 2.73 -16.00 -0.84
N ASP A 86 2.26 -16.66 0.21
CA ASP A 86 1.25 -16.08 1.09
C ASP A 86 1.90 -14.88 1.84
N PRO A 87 1.37 -13.65 1.72
CA PRO A 87 1.89 -12.49 2.46
C PRO A 87 1.95 -12.70 3.97
N GLU A 88 1.11 -13.58 4.53
CA GLU A 88 1.19 -13.91 5.93
C GLU A 88 2.37 -14.83 6.23
N ASP A 89 2.81 -15.66 5.28
CA ASP A 89 3.96 -16.56 5.45
C ASP A 89 5.31 -15.95 5.03
N ASP A 90 5.33 -14.76 4.44
CA ASP A 90 6.56 -14.10 3.99
C ASP A 90 7.51 -13.79 5.17
N PRO A 91 8.68 -14.48 5.27
CA PRO A 91 9.62 -14.29 6.37
C PRO A 91 10.31 -12.92 6.33
N TRP A 92 10.27 -12.23 5.19
CA TRP A 92 10.94 -10.93 5.00
C TRP A 92 10.08 -9.75 5.40
N ARG A 93 8.82 -9.97 5.79
CA ARG A 93 8.00 -8.89 6.35
C ARG A 93 8.62 -8.33 7.62
N PRO A 94 8.65 -7.00 7.80
CA PRO A 94 9.27 -6.38 8.96
C PRO A 94 8.77 -6.96 10.28
N GLU A 95 7.46 -7.23 10.39
CA GLU A 95 6.85 -7.78 11.60
C GLU A 95 7.32 -9.21 11.95
N ARG A 96 7.72 -10.00 10.95
CA ARG A 96 8.18 -11.38 11.10
C ARG A 96 9.71 -11.50 11.17
N ALA A 97 10.42 -10.60 10.49
CA ALA A 97 11.86 -10.63 10.36
C ALA A 97 12.60 -10.27 11.67
N VAL A 98 11.96 -9.56 12.61
CA VAL A 98 12.64 -9.07 13.84
C VAL A 98 13.31 -10.20 14.61
N TRP A 99 12.56 -11.23 15.00
CA TRP A 99 13.08 -12.30 15.86
C TRP A 99 14.14 -13.18 15.17
N PRO A 100 13.93 -13.68 13.93
CA PRO A 100 14.97 -14.39 13.20
C PRO A 100 16.25 -13.56 12.99
N LEU A 101 16.11 -12.25 12.75
CA LEU A 101 17.28 -11.37 12.63
C LEU A 101 18.01 -11.20 13.96
N LEU A 102 17.30 -11.11 15.09
CA LEU A 102 17.92 -11.06 16.41
C LEU A 102 18.70 -12.35 16.72
N GLU A 103 18.10 -13.51 16.43
CA GLU A 103 18.77 -14.81 16.58
C GLU A 103 20.04 -14.91 15.71
N LEU A 104 19.96 -14.44 14.46
CA LEU A 104 21.09 -14.41 13.53
C LEU A 104 22.19 -13.44 14.01
N VAL A 105 21.79 -12.26 14.50
CA VAL A 105 22.72 -11.28 15.09
C VAL A 105 23.45 -11.86 16.30
N GLU A 106 22.75 -12.59 17.17
CA GLU A 106 23.34 -13.24 18.33
C GLU A 106 24.31 -14.36 17.92
N GLY A 107 23.91 -15.20 16.95
CA GLY A 107 24.74 -16.29 16.43
C GLY A 107 26.00 -15.83 15.70
N CYS A 108 25.98 -14.65 15.08
CA CYS A 108 27.10 -14.08 14.35
C CYS A 108 27.89 -13.01 15.14
N ARG A 109 27.61 -12.81 16.42
CA ARG A 109 28.13 -11.67 17.20
C ARG A 109 29.67 -11.56 17.23
N ASP A 110 30.35 -12.70 17.20
CA ASP A 110 31.81 -12.79 17.33
C ASP A 110 32.52 -12.74 15.96
N GLU A 111 31.74 -12.63 14.87
CA GLU A 111 32.29 -12.50 13.52
C GLU A 111 32.93 -11.12 13.29
N PRO A 112 34.07 -11.03 12.59
CA PRO A 112 34.77 -9.76 12.38
C PRO A 112 33.91 -8.67 11.71
N TRP A 113 33.00 -9.06 10.82
CA TRP A 113 32.12 -8.13 10.11
C TRP A 113 30.99 -7.57 10.99
N MET A 114 30.73 -8.17 12.16
CA MET A 114 29.73 -7.72 13.14
C MET A 114 30.27 -6.71 14.15
N ALA A 115 31.58 -6.43 14.16
CA ALA A 115 32.24 -5.61 15.18
C ALA A 115 31.59 -4.22 15.38
N ALA A 116 31.16 -3.55 14.30
CA ALA A 116 30.51 -2.24 14.38
C ALA A 116 29.14 -2.32 15.07
N LEU A 117 28.34 -3.32 14.73
CA LEU A 117 27.02 -3.54 15.34
C LEU A 117 27.15 -4.00 16.80
N ALA A 118 28.09 -4.90 17.09
CA ALA A 118 28.38 -5.34 18.47
C ALA A 118 28.79 -4.16 19.37
N THR A 119 29.63 -3.24 18.85
CA THR A 119 30.03 -2.01 19.57
C THR A 119 28.83 -1.09 19.82
N HIS A 120 27.94 -0.94 18.83
CA HIS A 120 26.73 -0.14 18.98
C HIS A 120 25.78 -0.71 20.04
N LEU A 121 25.58 -2.03 20.06
CA LEU A 121 24.71 -2.72 21.01
C LEU A 121 25.28 -2.76 22.44
N ALA A 122 26.61 -2.77 22.58
CA ALA A 122 27.30 -2.72 23.88
C ALA A 122 27.32 -1.31 24.50
N SER A 123 27.01 -0.28 23.73
CA SER A 123 26.89 1.08 24.25
C SER A 123 25.61 1.17 25.08
N PRO A 124 25.66 1.62 26.35
CA PRO A 124 24.45 1.78 27.14
C PRO A 124 23.50 2.70 26.37
N ALA A 125 22.27 2.22 26.12
CA ALA A 125 21.25 3.02 25.46
C ALA A 125 21.18 4.38 26.16
N ALA A 126 21.43 5.46 25.41
CA ALA A 126 21.16 6.79 25.93
C ALA A 126 19.68 6.82 26.30
N ALA A 127 19.40 6.79 27.60
CA ALA A 127 18.05 6.82 28.14
C ALA A 127 17.35 8.06 27.57
N GLY A 128 16.35 7.83 26.72
CA GLY A 128 15.43 8.82 26.19
C GLY A 128 14.05 8.60 26.79
#